data_AF-A0A7J3G545-F1
#
_entry.id   AF-A0A7J3G545-F1
#
_cell.length_a   1.000
_cell.length_b   1.000
_cell.length_c   1.000
_cell.angle_alpha   90.00
_cell.angle_beta   90.00
_cell.angle_gamma   90.00
#
_symmetry.space_group_name_H-M   'P 1'
#
loop_
_entity.id
_entity.type
_entity.pdbx_description
1 polymer ?
#
loop_
_entity_poly.entity_id
_entity_poly.type
_entity_poly.pdbx_seq_one_letter_code
_entity_poly.pdbx_strand_id
1 'polypeptide(L)'
;AVENEIALLTPGDPFIATTHLSIRTIAHRKNVAVKVVHGVSAVSAAVSSSGLHVYKFGKTATIPKTTDSNMLHEVFKTIETNLSNNLHTLLLLDTSDQGLTVPEAVKQLLDYSKQHGKSFINQNTLMVALARLGFPDNVTLAAPAEKLISHNFPPPPHSIIIPSSLHFTEEEILQTFHKGPLNTAENPLKSRVMNYVSKCRRIIAELSRVHEQTDYLGYVSRYVEDAERFIRDGKMADALLAIGYAEGLLDALRLRGEVRFTW
;
A
#
# COMPACT_ATOMS: atom_id res chain seq x y z
N ALA A 1 -17.04 46.99 -16.19
CA ALA A 1 -16.59 45.65 -16.61
C ALA A 1 -17.83 44.79 -16.74
N VAL A 2 -17.92 43.88 -17.71
CA VAL A 2 -19.07 42.98 -17.78
C VAL A 2 -18.96 41.99 -16.62
N GLU A 3 -19.84 42.09 -15.63
CA GLU A 3 -19.97 41.16 -14.52
C GLU A 3 -20.62 39.87 -15.03
N ASN A 4 -19.80 39.00 -15.64
CA ASN A 4 -20.28 37.70 -16.12
C ASN A 4 -20.06 36.63 -15.04
N GLU A 5 -21.10 35.87 -14.75
CA GLU A 5 -20.98 34.64 -13.98
C GLU A 5 -20.33 33.56 -14.86
N ILE A 6 -19.23 32.96 -14.38
CA ILE A 6 -18.46 31.93 -15.10
C ILE A 6 -18.59 30.61 -14.33
N ALA A 7 -19.03 29.56 -15.02
CA ALA A 7 -19.03 28.20 -14.50
C ALA A 7 -17.86 27.40 -15.09
N LEU A 8 -17.09 26.74 -14.22
CA LEU A 8 -16.05 25.79 -14.61
C LEU A 8 -16.54 24.38 -14.27
N LEU A 9 -16.85 23.60 -15.30
CA LEU A 9 -17.31 22.22 -15.16
C LEU A 9 -16.12 21.27 -15.18
N THR A 10 -16.04 20.38 -14.19
CA THR A 10 -14.97 19.38 -14.06
C THR A 10 -15.57 17.99 -13.93
N PRO A 11 -14.97 16.94 -14.52
CA PRO A 11 -15.34 15.57 -14.22
C PRO A 11 -15.13 15.28 -12.73
N GLY A 12 -16.10 14.61 -12.11
CA GLY A 12 -16.02 14.19 -10.72
C GLY A 12 -16.15 15.34 -9.72
N ASP A 13 -15.23 15.41 -8.75
CA ASP A 13 -15.19 16.50 -7.77
C ASP A 13 -14.08 17.50 -8.13
N PRO A 14 -14.34 18.82 -8.05
CA PRO A 14 -13.37 19.83 -8.44
C PRO A 14 -12.07 19.81 -7.64
N PHE A 15 -12.01 19.23 -6.44
CA PHE A 15 -10.82 19.28 -5.57
C PHE A 15 -10.21 17.93 -5.22
N ILE A 16 -10.83 16.81 -5.60
CA ILE A 16 -10.27 15.48 -5.34
C ILE A 16 -9.45 15.01 -6.54
N ALA A 17 -8.14 14.80 -6.31
CA ALA A 17 -7.19 14.36 -7.32
C ALA A 17 -7.09 15.30 -8.55
N THR A 18 -7.23 16.61 -8.32
CA THR A 18 -7.08 17.65 -9.36
C THR A 18 -6.15 18.78 -8.91
N THR A 19 -5.70 19.59 -9.87
CA THR A 19 -4.92 20.82 -9.61
C THR A 19 -5.78 22.07 -9.42
N HIS A 20 -7.12 21.93 -9.40
CA HIS A 20 -8.03 23.09 -9.51
C HIS A 20 -8.13 23.93 -8.23
N LEU A 21 -7.57 23.46 -7.10
CA LEU A 21 -7.33 24.30 -5.93
C LEU A 21 -6.49 25.54 -6.25
N SER A 22 -5.61 25.46 -7.27
CA SER A 22 -4.86 26.62 -7.76
C SER A 22 -5.77 27.72 -8.33
N ILE A 23 -6.82 27.35 -9.07
CA ILE A 23 -7.81 28.29 -9.62
C ILE A 23 -8.51 29.04 -8.49
N ARG A 24 -8.96 28.32 -7.45
CA ARG A 24 -9.58 28.93 -6.26
C ARG A 24 -8.63 29.92 -5.57
N THR A 25 -7.35 29.57 -5.49
CA THR A 25 -6.31 30.44 -4.89
C THR A 25 -6.11 31.72 -5.72
N ILE A 26 -6.06 31.60 -7.04
CA ILE A 26 -5.93 32.74 -7.96
C ILE A 26 -7.15 33.66 -7.89
N ALA A 27 -8.36 33.09 -7.89
CA ALA A 27 -9.60 33.84 -7.78
C ALA A 27 -9.67 34.63 -6.47
N HIS A 28 -9.30 34.01 -5.35
CA HIS A 28 -9.22 34.70 -4.06
C HIS A 28 -8.23 35.87 -4.08
N ARG A 29 -7.02 35.69 -4.65
CA ARG A 29 -6.02 36.77 -4.79
C ARG A 29 -6.48 37.93 -5.68
N LYS A 30 -7.41 37.67 -6.60
CA LYS A 30 -8.00 38.68 -7.50
C LYS A 30 -9.32 39.26 -6.97
N ASN A 31 -9.72 38.93 -5.73
CA ASN A 31 -11.01 39.33 -5.15
C ASN A 31 -12.21 38.91 -6.01
N VAL A 32 -12.11 37.77 -6.70
CA VAL A 32 -13.22 37.17 -7.44
C VAL A 32 -13.97 36.20 -6.52
N ALA A 33 -15.28 36.40 -6.37
CA ALA A 33 -16.11 35.50 -5.58
C ALA A 33 -16.17 34.11 -6.24
N VAL A 34 -16.00 33.05 -5.44
CA VAL A 34 -16.04 31.66 -5.91
C VAL A 34 -17.07 30.89 -5.11
N LYS A 35 -18.00 30.24 -5.81
CA LYS A 35 -18.90 29.22 -5.26
C LYS A 35 -18.45 27.85 -5.76
N VAL A 36 -18.42 26.88 -4.87
CA VAL A 36 -18.03 25.49 -5.19
C VAL A 36 -19.27 24.61 -5.10
N VAL A 37 -19.48 23.77 -6.10
CA VAL A 37 -20.43 22.67 -6.07
C VAL A 37 -19.62 21.38 -6.13
N HIS A 38 -19.72 20.58 -5.07
CA HIS A 38 -19.02 19.30 -4.98
C HIS A 38 -19.68 18.24 -5.86
N GLY A 39 -18.88 17.29 -6.31
CA GLY A 39 -19.32 16.19 -7.17
C GLY A 39 -18.91 14.83 -6.63
N VAL A 40 -19.33 13.76 -7.32
CA VAL A 40 -18.91 12.39 -6.99
C VAL A 40 -17.55 12.13 -7.63
N SER A 41 -16.51 12.06 -6.81
CA SER A 41 -15.15 11.79 -7.31
C SER A 41 -14.94 10.30 -7.65
N ALA A 42 -13.94 10.02 -8.51
CA ALA A 42 -13.50 8.66 -8.77
C ALA A 42 -13.04 7.94 -7.49
N VAL A 43 -12.45 8.68 -6.52
CA VAL A 43 -12.02 8.13 -5.22
C VAL A 43 -13.21 7.69 -4.39
N SER A 44 -14.20 8.56 -4.20
CA SER A 44 -15.41 8.24 -3.43
C SER A 44 -16.23 7.13 -4.09
N ALA A 45 -16.33 7.15 -5.42
CA ALA A 45 -17.01 6.09 -6.17
C ALA A 45 -16.28 4.75 -6.04
N ALA A 46 -14.94 4.74 -6.13
CA ALA A 46 -14.14 3.52 -5.98
C ALA A 46 -14.26 2.90 -4.59
N VAL A 47 -14.11 3.71 -3.54
CA VAL A 47 -14.27 3.26 -2.15
C VAL A 47 -15.67 2.69 -1.95
N SER A 48 -16.71 3.44 -2.34
CA SER A 48 -18.10 3.02 -2.16
C SER A 48 -18.44 1.75 -2.95
N SER A 49 -17.99 1.64 -4.20
CA SER A 49 -18.32 0.51 -5.08
C SER A 49 -17.55 -0.76 -4.71
N SER A 50 -16.43 -0.64 -4.00
CA SER A 50 -15.62 -1.78 -3.59
C SER A 50 -16.22 -2.62 -2.45
N GLY A 51 -17.15 -2.04 -1.68
CA GLY A 51 -17.68 -2.67 -0.46
C GLY A 51 -16.71 -2.71 0.73
N LEU A 52 -15.48 -2.21 0.56
CA LEU A 52 -14.48 -2.12 1.62
C LEU A 52 -14.79 -0.96 2.58
N HIS A 53 -14.41 -1.11 3.83
CA HIS A 53 -14.62 -0.10 4.85
C HIS A 53 -13.76 1.14 4.56
N VAL A 54 -14.40 2.30 4.40
CA VAL A 54 -13.73 3.58 4.12
C VAL A 54 -12.63 3.91 5.15
N TYR A 55 -12.83 3.57 6.42
CA TYR A 55 -11.88 3.83 7.50
C TYR A 55 -10.62 2.97 7.43
N LYS A 56 -10.60 1.95 6.58
CA LYS A 56 -9.45 1.08 6.33
C LYS A 56 -8.68 1.47 5.07
N PHE A 57 -8.99 2.58 4.42
CA PHE A 57 -8.16 3.08 3.30
C PHE A 57 -7.00 3.94 3.82
N GLY A 58 -5.80 3.63 3.31
CA GLY A 58 -4.60 4.40 3.57
C GLY A 58 -4.32 5.45 2.50
N LYS A 59 -3.05 5.80 2.33
CA LYS A 59 -2.63 6.78 1.32
C LYS A 59 -2.95 6.23 -0.08
N THR A 60 -3.67 7.02 -0.89
CA THR A 60 -3.92 6.73 -2.31
C THR A 60 -2.67 7.03 -3.13
N ALA A 61 -2.42 6.25 -4.18
CA ALA A 61 -1.34 6.50 -5.15
C ALA A 61 -1.86 6.41 -6.59
N THR A 62 -1.08 6.94 -7.54
CA THR A 62 -1.38 6.83 -8.98
C THR A 62 -0.29 5.99 -9.65
N ILE A 63 -0.68 4.98 -10.43
CA ILE A 63 0.25 4.21 -11.26
C ILE A 63 0.42 4.96 -12.60
N PRO A 64 1.60 5.52 -12.88
CA PRO A 64 1.88 6.19 -14.15
C PRO A 64 1.99 5.19 -15.30
N LYS A 65 1.66 5.62 -16.52
CA LYS A 65 1.94 4.84 -17.73
C LYS A 65 3.40 5.03 -18.14
N THR A 66 4.32 4.36 -17.45
CA THR A 66 5.77 4.55 -17.66
C THR A 66 6.56 3.25 -17.49
N THR A 67 7.77 3.23 -18.05
CA THR A 67 8.79 2.21 -17.77
C THR A 67 9.80 2.67 -16.70
N ASP A 68 9.62 3.86 -16.12
CA ASP A 68 10.50 4.38 -15.06
C ASP A 68 10.27 3.64 -13.72
N SER A 69 11.26 2.84 -13.35
CA SER A 69 11.30 2.08 -12.09
C SER A 69 11.23 2.96 -10.83
N ASN A 70 11.70 4.22 -10.89
CA ASN A 70 11.68 5.11 -9.72
C ASN A 70 10.27 5.55 -9.36
N MET A 71 9.41 5.80 -10.36
CA MET A 71 8.03 6.19 -10.10
C MET A 71 7.24 5.01 -9.52
N LEU A 72 7.46 3.80 -10.02
CA LEU A 72 6.86 2.58 -9.46
C LEU A 72 7.37 2.29 -8.04
N HIS A 73 8.61 2.65 -7.71
CA HIS A 73 9.13 2.50 -6.34
C HIS A 73 8.28 3.25 -5.30
N GLU A 74 7.91 4.50 -5.58
CA GLU A 74 7.09 5.30 -4.66
C GLU A 74 5.66 4.75 -4.51
N VAL A 75 5.10 4.18 -5.59
CA VAL A 75 3.83 3.46 -5.54
C VAL A 75 3.95 2.23 -4.64
N PHE A 76 5.00 1.42 -4.83
CA PHE A 76 5.27 0.24 -4.01
C PHE A 76 5.47 0.58 -2.53
N LYS A 77 6.20 1.64 -2.23
CA LYS A 77 6.41 2.13 -0.86
C LYS A 77 5.09 2.54 -0.21
N THR A 78 4.18 3.15 -0.98
CA THR A 78 2.84 3.50 -0.51
C THR A 78 2.03 2.25 -0.20
N ILE A 79 2.04 1.26 -1.09
CA ILE A 79 1.36 -0.04 -0.87
C ILE A 79 1.94 -0.75 0.36
N GLU A 80 3.27 -0.85 0.46
CA GLU A 80 3.98 -1.49 1.56
C GLU A 80 3.64 -0.83 2.91
N THR A 81 3.62 0.51 2.94
CA THR A 81 3.26 1.28 4.13
C THR A 81 1.81 1.01 4.54
N ASN A 82 0.88 1.06 3.60
CA ASN A 82 -0.54 0.82 3.90
C ASN A 82 -0.75 -0.61 4.40
N LEU A 83 -0.21 -1.62 3.71
CA LEU A 83 -0.34 -3.02 4.13
C LEU A 83 0.28 -3.27 5.51
N SER A 84 1.44 -2.65 5.80
CA SER A 84 2.08 -2.75 7.12
C SER A 84 1.20 -2.20 8.25
N ASN A 85 0.33 -1.24 7.93
CA ASN A 85 -0.63 -0.64 8.86
C ASN A 85 -2.03 -1.28 8.77
N ASN A 86 -2.18 -2.42 8.09
CA ASN A 86 -3.47 -3.08 7.82
C ASN A 86 -4.49 -2.19 7.08
N LEU A 87 -4.02 -1.32 6.19
CA LEU A 87 -4.85 -0.43 5.36
C LEU A 87 -4.90 -0.90 3.89
N HIS A 88 -6.07 -0.79 3.28
CA HIS A 88 -6.29 -0.92 1.85
C HIS A 88 -5.63 0.23 1.09
N THR A 89 -5.18 -0.05 -0.13
CA THR A 89 -4.58 0.96 -1.00
C THR A 89 -5.44 1.15 -2.24
N LEU A 90 -6.02 2.33 -2.42
CA LEU A 90 -6.59 2.74 -3.71
C LEU A 90 -5.46 3.21 -4.63
N LEU A 91 -5.41 2.62 -5.82
CA LEU A 91 -4.49 2.94 -6.90
C LEU A 91 -5.30 3.51 -8.06
N LEU A 92 -5.15 4.81 -8.30
CA LEU A 92 -5.63 5.46 -9.52
C LEU A 92 -4.71 5.06 -10.67
N LEU A 93 -5.25 4.86 -11.86
CA LEU A 93 -4.45 4.57 -13.04
C LEU A 93 -4.35 5.84 -13.89
N ASP A 94 -3.18 6.05 -14.47
CA ASP A 94 -2.93 7.15 -15.39
C ASP A 94 -3.98 7.20 -16.50
N THR A 95 -4.48 8.40 -16.80
CA THR A 95 -5.50 8.63 -17.83
C THR A 95 -4.91 9.19 -19.12
N SER A 96 -3.60 9.42 -19.19
CA SER A 96 -2.90 9.83 -20.40
C SER A 96 -2.86 8.71 -21.45
N ASP A 97 -2.75 9.08 -22.74
CA ASP A 97 -2.57 8.16 -23.87
C ASP A 97 -3.52 6.95 -23.86
N GLN A 98 -4.83 7.23 -23.95
CA GLN A 98 -5.95 6.26 -23.85
C GLN A 98 -6.17 5.64 -22.46
N GLY A 99 -5.36 6.01 -21.48
CA GLY A 99 -5.39 5.48 -20.13
C GLY A 99 -4.58 4.20 -19.97
N LEU A 100 -4.23 3.92 -18.72
CA LEU A 100 -3.61 2.68 -18.29
C LEU A 100 -4.70 1.69 -17.87
N THR A 101 -4.66 0.49 -18.43
CA THR A 101 -5.66 -0.55 -18.15
C THR A 101 -5.32 -1.34 -16.88
N VAL A 102 -6.31 -2.05 -16.32
CA VAL A 102 -6.06 -2.94 -15.16
C VAL A 102 -5.02 -4.01 -15.51
N PRO A 103 -5.12 -4.75 -16.63
CA PRO A 103 -4.12 -5.76 -16.98
C PRO A 103 -2.69 -5.19 -17.08
N GLU A 104 -2.52 -4.03 -17.71
CA GLU A 104 -1.22 -3.38 -17.85
C GLU A 104 -0.65 -2.95 -16.48
N ALA A 105 -1.48 -2.32 -15.63
CA ALA A 105 -1.06 -1.88 -14.30
C ALA A 105 -0.70 -3.06 -13.39
N VAL A 106 -1.52 -4.13 -13.38
CA VAL A 106 -1.23 -5.34 -12.60
C VAL A 106 0.07 -5.99 -13.08
N LYS A 107 0.31 -6.03 -14.40
CA LYS A 107 1.57 -6.53 -14.96
C LYS A 107 2.78 -5.71 -14.49
N GLN A 108 2.69 -4.37 -14.54
CA GLN A 108 3.75 -3.50 -14.04
C GLN A 108 4.06 -3.75 -12.57
N LEU A 109 3.02 -3.92 -11.74
CA LEU A 109 3.20 -4.25 -10.33
C LEU A 109 3.90 -5.61 -10.17
N LEU A 110 3.44 -6.66 -10.84
CA LEU A 110 4.06 -7.99 -10.72
C LEU A 110 5.51 -8.01 -11.20
N ASP A 111 5.82 -7.34 -12.30
CA ASP A 111 7.18 -7.28 -12.86
C ASP A 111 8.12 -6.53 -11.91
N TYR A 112 7.69 -5.40 -11.36
CA TYR A 112 8.45 -4.67 -10.33
C TYR A 112 8.66 -5.52 -9.07
N SER A 113 7.62 -6.21 -8.60
CA SER A 113 7.68 -7.05 -7.41
C SER A 113 8.72 -8.17 -7.55
N LYS A 114 8.77 -8.81 -8.73
CA LYS A 114 9.76 -9.84 -9.07
C LYS A 114 11.17 -9.29 -9.15
N GLN A 115 11.36 -8.15 -9.81
CA GLN A 115 12.68 -7.53 -9.99
C GLN A 115 13.31 -7.09 -8.67
N HIS A 116 12.50 -6.61 -7.72
CA HIS A 116 12.97 -6.04 -6.45
C HIS A 116 12.79 -6.98 -5.24
N GLY A 117 12.45 -8.25 -5.47
CA GLY A 117 12.29 -9.25 -4.41
C GLY A 117 11.20 -8.91 -3.39
N LYS A 118 10.19 -8.13 -3.79
CA LYS A 118 9.05 -7.79 -2.93
C LYS A 118 8.01 -8.90 -3.05
N SER A 119 7.88 -9.75 -2.03
CA SER A 119 6.98 -10.92 -2.09
C SER A 119 5.50 -10.62 -1.83
N PHE A 120 5.19 -9.45 -1.26
CA PHE A 120 3.84 -9.11 -0.81
C PHE A 120 2.84 -8.86 -1.95
N ILE A 121 3.32 -8.56 -3.16
CA ILE A 121 2.52 -8.59 -4.40
C ILE A 121 3.00 -9.77 -5.25
N ASN A 122 2.10 -10.70 -5.54
CA ASN A 122 2.35 -11.86 -6.37
C ASN A 122 1.08 -12.23 -7.17
N GLN A 123 1.16 -13.29 -7.98
CA GLN A 123 0.08 -13.71 -8.87
C GLN A 123 -1.23 -14.05 -8.13
N ASN A 124 -1.13 -14.47 -6.87
CA ASN A 124 -2.26 -14.85 -6.04
C ASN A 124 -2.83 -13.70 -5.21
N THR A 125 -2.17 -12.54 -5.20
CA THR A 125 -2.61 -11.36 -4.46
C THR A 125 -3.99 -10.92 -4.95
N LEU A 126 -4.96 -10.92 -4.06
CA LEU A 126 -6.30 -10.38 -4.28
C LEU A 126 -6.20 -8.89 -4.59
N MET A 127 -6.89 -8.47 -5.64
CA MET A 127 -7.08 -7.06 -5.99
C MET A 127 -8.53 -6.85 -6.42
N VAL A 128 -9.05 -5.64 -6.19
CA VAL A 128 -10.37 -5.22 -6.69
C VAL A 128 -10.14 -4.31 -7.89
N ALA A 129 -10.47 -4.80 -9.07
CA ALA A 129 -10.47 -4.05 -10.31
C ALA A 129 -11.78 -3.29 -10.48
N LEU A 130 -11.68 -2.01 -10.80
CA LEU A 130 -12.81 -1.12 -11.01
C LEU A 130 -12.64 -0.47 -12.38
N ALA A 131 -13.57 -0.73 -13.28
CA ALA A 131 -13.55 -0.19 -14.63
C ALA A 131 -14.79 0.65 -14.89
N ARG A 132 -14.59 1.86 -15.43
CA ARG A 132 -15.64 2.78 -15.85
C ARG A 132 -16.73 3.00 -14.81
N LEU A 133 -16.36 3.22 -13.55
CA LEU A 133 -17.33 3.52 -12.50
C LEU A 133 -18.23 4.70 -12.90
N GLY A 134 -19.54 4.51 -12.74
CA GLY A 134 -20.55 5.49 -13.15
C GLY A 134 -21.03 5.36 -14.60
N PHE A 135 -20.40 4.52 -15.42
CA PHE A 135 -20.87 4.22 -16.79
C PHE A 135 -21.83 3.01 -16.79
N PRO A 136 -22.68 2.86 -17.83
CA PRO A 136 -23.57 1.71 -17.97
C PRO A 136 -22.84 0.37 -18.07
N ASP A 137 -21.64 0.37 -18.64
CA ASP A 137 -20.75 -0.77 -18.82
C ASP A 137 -19.67 -0.86 -17.75
N ASN A 138 -19.94 -0.37 -16.53
CA ASN A 138 -19.02 -0.48 -15.41
C ASN A 138 -18.76 -1.95 -15.03
N VAL A 139 -17.55 -2.23 -14.55
CA VAL A 139 -17.17 -3.54 -14.04
C VAL A 139 -16.46 -3.38 -12.70
N THR A 140 -16.96 -4.10 -11.69
CA THR A 140 -16.29 -4.30 -10.40
C THR A 140 -15.98 -5.78 -10.26
N LEU A 141 -14.69 -6.13 -10.18
CA LEU A 141 -14.23 -7.51 -10.11
C LEU A 141 -13.16 -7.66 -9.04
N ALA A 142 -13.41 -8.49 -8.05
CA ALA A 142 -12.39 -8.92 -7.10
C ALA A 142 -11.80 -10.25 -7.60
N ALA A 143 -10.48 -10.32 -7.79
CA ALA A 143 -9.82 -11.56 -8.20
C ALA A 143 -8.31 -11.51 -7.90
N PRO A 144 -7.62 -12.67 -7.91
CA PRO A 144 -6.16 -12.72 -7.93
C PRO A 144 -5.58 -11.95 -9.13
N ALA A 145 -4.40 -11.35 -8.94
CA ALA A 145 -3.69 -10.58 -9.96
C ALA A 145 -3.59 -11.29 -11.32
N GLU A 146 -3.32 -12.60 -11.34
CA GLU A 146 -3.26 -13.39 -12.56
C GLU A 146 -4.58 -13.43 -13.35
N LYS A 147 -5.70 -13.56 -12.64
CA LYS A 147 -7.03 -13.54 -13.27
C LYS A 147 -7.39 -12.16 -13.82
N LEU A 148 -6.94 -11.10 -13.16
CA LEU A 148 -7.18 -9.74 -13.64
C LEU A 148 -6.40 -9.44 -14.92
N ILE A 149 -5.18 -9.98 -15.09
CA ILE A 149 -4.40 -9.81 -16.32
C ILE A 149 -5.09 -10.46 -17.52
N SER A 150 -5.74 -11.60 -17.31
CA SER A 150 -6.43 -12.36 -18.38
C SER A 150 -7.88 -11.91 -18.63
N HIS A 151 -8.41 -11.00 -17.82
CA HIS A 151 -9.77 -10.52 -17.95
C HIS A 151 -9.92 -9.41 -18.99
N ASN A 152 -10.97 -9.47 -19.80
CA ASN A 152 -11.27 -8.43 -20.79
C ASN A 152 -12.13 -7.33 -20.18
N PHE A 153 -11.49 -6.24 -19.76
CA PHE A 153 -12.17 -5.05 -19.24
C PHE A 153 -12.69 -4.16 -20.38
N PRO A 154 -13.73 -3.34 -20.13
CA PRO A 154 -14.08 -2.24 -21.03
C PRO A 154 -12.90 -1.25 -21.15
N PRO A 155 -12.95 -0.27 -22.07
CA PRO A 155 -11.87 0.72 -22.15
C PRO A 155 -11.77 1.58 -20.87
N PRO A 156 -10.61 2.19 -20.57
CA PRO A 156 -10.44 3.11 -19.44
C PRO A 156 -11.50 4.22 -19.36
N PRO A 157 -11.74 4.84 -18.18
CA PRO A 157 -10.85 4.89 -17.02
C PRO A 157 -11.01 3.71 -16.04
N HIS A 158 -9.89 3.30 -15.45
CA HIS A 158 -9.80 2.18 -14.51
C HIS A 158 -9.14 2.59 -13.18
N SER A 159 -9.38 1.82 -12.13
CA SER A 159 -8.66 1.87 -10.84
C SER A 159 -8.51 0.47 -10.25
N ILE A 160 -7.55 0.33 -9.33
CA ILE A 160 -7.27 -0.93 -8.63
C ILE A 160 -7.27 -0.65 -7.13
N ILE A 161 -7.81 -1.56 -6.33
CA ILE A 161 -7.64 -1.54 -4.88
C ILE A 161 -6.87 -2.80 -4.47
N ILE A 162 -5.82 -2.62 -3.68
CA ILE A 162 -5.12 -3.73 -3.02
C ILE A 162 -5.60 -3.77 -1.57
N PRO A 163 -6.41 -4.76 -1.18
CA PRO A 163 -6.87 -4.88 0.18
C PRO A 163 -5.78 -5.41 1.12
N SER A 164 -5.73 -4.87 2.35
CA SER A 164 -5.12 -5.49 3.53
C SER A 164 -6.01 -6.61 4.10
N SER A 165 -5.73 -7.07 5.33
CA SER A 165 -6.60 -7.99 6.07
C SER A 165 -8.05 -7.53 6.04
N LEU A 166 -8.96 -8.44 5.71
CA LEU A 166 -10.38 -8.13 5.55
C LEU A 166 -11.12 -8.35 6.86
N HIS A 167 -12.13 -7.51 7.09
CA HIS A 167 -13.17 -7.79 8.07
C HIS A 167 -14.19 -8.76 7.47
N PHE A 168 -14.87 -9.57 8.28
CA PHE A 168 -15.79 -10.60 7.77
C PHE A 168 -16.88 -10.03 6.85
N THR A 169 -17.37 -8.82 7.11
CA THR A 169 -18.34 -8.12 6.24
C THR A 169 -17.74 -7.70 4.89
N GLU A 170 -16.45 -7.35 4.87
CA GLU A 170 -15.74 -7.03 3.63
C GLU A 170 -15.54 -8.31 2.81
N GLU A 171 -15.21 -9.43 3.45
CA GLU A 171 -15.10 -10.73 2.79
C GLU A 171 -16.44 -11.15 2.17
N GLU A 172 -17.53 -11.02 2.92
CA GLU A 172 -18.88 -11.35 2.44
C GLU A 172 -19.27 -10.52 1.21
N ILE A 173 -19.02 -9.20 1.23
CA ILE A 173 -19.31 -8.35 0.07
C ILE A 173 -18.40 -8.71 -1.11
N LEU A 174 -17.11 -8.95 -0.90
CA LEU A 174 -16.20 -9.31 -1.99
C LEU A 174 -16.55 -10.65 -2.64
N GLN A 175 -17.13 -11.60 -1.91
CA GLN A 175 -17.64 -12.86 -2.46
C GLN A 175 -18.82 -12.65 -3.42
N THR A 176 -19.52 -11.50 -3.38
CA THR A 176 -20.55 -11.18 -4.38
C THR A 176 -19.95 -10.85 -5.74
N PHE A 177 -18.70 -10.39 -5.78
CA PHE A 177 -17.96 -10.00 -6.99
C PHE A 177 -16.82 -10.98 -7.36
N HIS A 178 -16.53 -11.98 -6.52
CA HIS A 178 -15.48 -12.99 -6.72
C HIS A 178 -15.99 -14.40 -6.45
N LYS A 179 -15.65 -15.35 -7.31
CA LYS A 179 -15.87 -16.78 -7.06
C LYS A 179 -14.54 -17.46 -6.76
N GLY A 180 -14.25 -17.64 -5.47
CA GLY A 180 -13.10 -18.40 -4.99
C GLY A 180 -12.55 -17.91 -3.64
N PRO A 181 -11.47 -18.52 -3.13
CA PRO A 181 -10.80 -18.04 -1.93
C PRO A 181 -10.23 -16.63 -2.14
N LEU A 182 -10.34 -15.80 -1.11
CA LEU A 182 -9.82 -14.44 -1.06
C LEU A 182 -8.43 -14.46 -0.40
N ASN A 183 -7.38 -14.34 -1.21
CA ASN A 183 -5.99 -14.33 -0.71
C ASN A 183 -5.46 -12.89 -0.69
N THR A 184 -5.61 -12.19 0.44
CA THR A 184 -5.10 -10.82 0.60
C THR A 184 -3.58 -10.76 0.49
N ALA A 185 -3.03 -9.60 0.13
CA ALA A 185 -1.58 -9.37 0.16
C ALA A 185 -1.02 -9.68 1.55
N GLU A 186 0.15 -10.34 1.60
CA GLU A 186 0.82 -10.58 2.88
C GLU A 186 1.23 -9.26 3.52
N ASN A 187 1.01 -9.12 4.83
CA ASN A 187 1.49 -7.95 5.56
C ASN A 187 3.03 -7.96 5.59
N PRO A 188 3.71 -6.99 4.94
CA PRO A 188 5.18 -6.95 4.85
C PRO A 188 5.86 -6.76 6.21
N LEU A 189 5.13 -6.27 7.22
CA LEU A 189 5.66 -6.13 8.57
C LEU A 189 6.08 -7.48 9.14
N LYS A 190 5.30 -8.53 8.90
CA LYS A 190 5.60 -9.87 9.41
C LYS A 190 6.92 -10.38 8.85
N SER A 191 7.11 -10.31 7.53
CA SER A 191 8.35 -10.76 6.89
C SER A 191 9.54 -9.90 7.30
N ARG A 192 9.34 -8.59 7.48
CA ARG A 192 10.38 -7.67 7.97
C ARG A 192 10.83 -8.01 9.40
N VAL A 193 9.89 -8.18 10.32
CA VAL A 193 10.19 -8.57 11.71
C VAL A 193 10.90 -9.92 11.74
N MET A 194 10.42 -10.91 10.98
CA MET A 194 11.06 -12.23 10.88
C MET A 194 12.51 -12.14 10.34
N ASN A 195 12.77 -11.26 9.37
CA ASN A 195 14.11 -11.02 8.85
C ASN A 195 15.04 -10.38 9.89
N TYR A 196 14.56 -9.45 10.70
CA TYR A 196 15.37 -8.87 11.77
C TYR A 196 15.64 -9.88 12.89
N VAL A 197 14.64 -10.68 13.28
CA VAL A 197 14.79 -11.76 14.25
C VAL A 197 15.85 -12.77 13.80
N SER A 198 15.79 -13.23 12.54
CA SER A 198 16.75 -14.19 12.02
C SER A 198 18.18 -13.62 11.96
N LYS A 199 18.34 -12.36 11.57
CA LYS A 199 19.63 -11.66 11.59
C LYS A 199 20.19 -11.52 13.00
N CYS A 200 19.39 -11.05 13.95
CA CYS A 200 19.83 -10.90 15.34
C CYS A 200 20.21 -12.25 15.94
N ARG A 201 19.42 -13.31 15.71
CA ARG A 201 19.77 -14.68 16.14
C ARG A 201 21.10 -15.15 15.57
N ARG A 202 21.35 -14.92 14.28
CA ARG A 202 22.62 -15.27 13.63
C ARG A 202 23.79 -14.57 14.31
N ILE A 203 23.66 -13.27 14.56
CA ILE A 203 24.70 -12.45 15.21
C ILE A 203 24.93 -12.92 16.66
N ILE A 204 23.88 -13.15 17.44
CA ILE A 204 23.99 -13.67 18.80
C ILE A 204 24.74 -15.00 18.80
N ALA A 205 24.38 -15.93 17.90
CA ALA A 205 25.04 -17.23 17.80
C ALA A 205 26.52 -17.13 17.41
N GLU A 206 26.91 -16.13 16.61
CA GLU A 206 28.30 -15.82 16.27
C GLU A 206 29.05 -15.24 17.47
N LEU A 207 28.46 -14.27 18.17
CA LEU A 207 29.07 -13.59 19.30
C LEU A 207 29.23 -14.51 20.52
N SER A 208 28.26 -15.39 20.79
CA SER A 208 28.33 -16.38 21.88
C SER A 208 29.48 -17.38 21.73
N ARG A 209 30.11 -17.50 20.56
CA ARG A 209 31.29 -18.35 20.34
C ARG A 209 32.61 -17.66 20.65
N VAL A 210 32.62 -16.32 20.66
CA VAL A 210 33.85 -15.51 20.64
C VAL A 210 33.96 -14.59 21.85
N HIS A 211 32.84 -14.20 22.45
CA HIS A 211 32.79 -13.25 23.56
C HIS A 211 32.19 -13.90 24.80
N GLU A 212 32.72 -13.54 25.98
CA GLU A 212 32.06 -13.85 27.25
C GLU A 212 30.68 -13.19 27.30
N GLN A 213 29.73 -13.90 27.89
CA GLN A 213 28.34 -13.48 27.95
C GLN A 213 28.21 -12.30 28.90
N THR A 214 28.16 -11.08 28.34
CA THR A 214 27.89 -9.86 29.10
C THR A 214 26.39 -9.73 29.38
N ASP A 215 26.02 -8.97 30.42
CA ASP A 215 24.61 -8.65 30.73
C ASP A 215 23.86 -8.10 29.51
N TYR A 216 24.55 -7.30 28.68
CA TYR A 216 23.98 -6.72 27.46
C TYR A 216 23.68 -7.76 26.38
N LEU A 217 24.55 -8.74 26.14
CA LEU A 217 24.23 -9.86 25.23
C LEU A 217 23.07 -10.71 25.76
N GLY A 218 22.97 -10.85 27.08
CA GLY A 218 21.81 -11.45 27.74
C GLY A 218 20.52 -10.67 27.48
N TYR A 219 20.54 -9.35 27.59
CA TYR A 219 19.38 -8.49 27.26
C TYR A 219 18.99 -8.60 25.79
N VAL A 220 19.96 -8.59 24.87
CA VAL A 220 19.70 -8.78 23.43
C VAL A 220 18.97 -10.11 23.19
N SER A 221 19.45 -11.23 23.76
CA SER A 221 18.79 -12.54 23.62
C SER A 221 17.34 -12.50 24.12
N ARG A 222 17.09 -11.92 25.29
CA ARG A 222 15.74 -11.79 25.86
C ARG A 222 14.81 -10.97 24.97
N TYR A 223 15.29 -9.88 24.38
CA TYR A 223 14.50 -9.09 23.43
C TYR A 223 14.18 -9.85 22.14
N VAL A 224 15.11 -10.68 21.64
CA VAL A 224 14.85 -11.56 20.48
C VAL A 224 13.82 -12.64 20.83
N GLU A 225 13.94 -13.26 21.99
CA GLU A 225 12.98 -14.26 22.50
C GLU A 225 11.58 -13.65 22.69
N ASP A 226 11.50 -12.43 23.21
CA ASP A 226 10.26 -11.68 23.34
C ASP A 226 9.66 -11.34 21.97
N ALA A 227 10.47 -10.92 20.99
CA ALA A 227 10.00 -10.69 19.63
C ALA A 227 9.41 -11.96 19.01
N GLU A 228 10.05 -13.12 19.19
CA GLU A 228 9.53 -14.41 18.73
C GLU A 228 8.23 -14.81 19.43
N ARG A 229 8.12 -14.55 20.74
CA ARG A 229 6.87 -14.74 21.48
C ARG A 229 5.76 -13.88 20.92
N PHE A 230 6.01 -12.59 20.71
CA PHE A 230 5.02 -11.68 20.14
C PHE A 230 4.61 -12.06 18.72
N ILE A 231 5.53 -12.61 17.90
CA ILE A 231 5.18 -13.18 16.57
C ILE A 231 4.20 -14.34 16.72
N ARG A 232 4.45 -15.28 17.65
CA ARG A 232 3.56 -16.43 17.91
C ARG A 232 2.18 -15.98 18.40
N ASP A 233 2.14 -14.92 19.20
CA ASP A 233 0.92 -14.35 19.76
C ASP A 233 0.18 -13.42 18.76
N GLY A 234 0.70 -13.23 17.55
CA GLY A 234 0.13 -12.34 16.54
C GLY A 234 0.33 -10.83 16.79
N LYS A 235 1.12 -10.46 17.79
CA LYS A 235 1.41 -9.08 18.21
C LYS A 235 2.59 -8.48 17.43
N MET A 236 2.42 -8.27 16.13
CA MET A 236 3.52 -7.86 15.24
C MET A 236 4.14 -6.50 15.59
N ALA A 237 3.36 -5.55 16.13
CA ALA A 237 3.89 -4.25 16.56
C ALA A 237 4.83 -4.39 17.78
N ASP A 238 4.41 -5.17 18.78
CA ASP A 238 5.24 -5.47 19.96
C ASP A 238 6.49 -6.25 19.57
N ALA A 239 6.37 -7.17 18.60
CA ALA A 239 7.50 -7.89 18.04
C ALA A 239 8.50 -6.95 17.34
N LEU A 240 8.02 -5.96 16.59
CA LEU A 240 8.87 -4.95 15.94
C LEU A 240 9.59 -4.09 16.99
N LEU A 241 8.90 -3.68 18.05
CA LEU A 241 9.52 -2.90 19.13
C LEU A 241 10.61 -3.70 19.82
N ALA A 242 10.31 -4.94 20.24
CA ALA A 242 11.27 -5.81 20.90
C ALA A 242 12.51 -6.08 20.03
N ILE A 243 12.33 -6.41 18.75
CA ILE A 243 13.47 -6.67 17.87
C ILE A 243 14.28 -5.40 17.56
N GLY A 244 13.62 -4.23 17.49
CA GLY A 244 14.31 -2.95 17.33
C GLY A 244 15.23 -2.61 18.52
N TYR A 245 14.81 -2.95 19.76
CA TYR A 245 15.68 -2.82 20.93
C TYR A 245 16.88 -3.78 20.87
N ALA A 246 16.69 -5.02 20.43
CA ALA A 246 17.79 -5.97 20.25
C ALA A 246 18.80 -5.47 19.20
N GLU A 247 18.32 -5.01 18.05
CA GLU A 247 19.15 -4.43 16.98
C GLU A 247 19.92 -3.20 17.48
N GLY A 248 19.25 -2.28 18.16
CA GLY A 248 19.87 -1.08 18.72
C GLY A 248 20.95 -1.38 19.76
N LEU A 249 20.74 -2.38 20.63
CA LEU A 249 21.76 -2.83 21.59
C LEU A 249 22.98 -3.44 20.89
N LEU A 250 22.77 -4.28 19.88
CA LEU A 250 23.85 -4.88 19.08
C LEU A 250 24.68 -3.80 18.36
N ASP A 251 24.01 -2.83 17.73
CA ASP A 251 24.69 -1.71 17.08
C ASP A 251 25.45 -0.84 18.10
N ALA A 252 24.89 -0.60 19.30
CA ALA A 252 25.56 0.14 20.36
C ALA A 252 26.84 -0.57 20.85
N LEU A 253 26.79 -1.89 21.07
CA LEU A 253 27.96 -2.68 21.42
C LEU A 253 29.03 -2.65 20.31
N ARG A 254 28.59 -2.73 19.04
CA ARG A 254 29.50 -2.65 17.89
C ARG A 254 30.18 -1.29 17.80
N LEU A 255 29.44 -0.21 17.99
CA LEU A 255 29.96 1.16 17.94
C LEU A 255 30.94 1.46 19.09
N ARG A 256 30.75 0.83 20.25
CA ARG A 256 31.69 0.88 21.38
C ARG A 256 32.95 0.02 21.17
N GLY A 257 32.99 -0.79 20.11
CA GLY A 257 34.09 -1.69 19.81
C GLY A 257 34.14 -2.95 20.68
N GLU A 258 33.07 -3.23 21.43
CA GLU A 258 32.98 -4.37 22.35
C GLU A 258 32.66 -5.68 21.63
N VAL A 259 32.02 -5.60 20.46
CA VAL A 259 31.70 -6.75 19.60
C VAL A 259 31.97 -6.40 18.14
N ARG A 260 32.22 -7.42 17.32
CA ARG A 260 32.39 -7.28 15.86
C ARG A 260 31.48 -8.26 15.13
N PHE A 261 30.64 -7.76 14.23
CA PHE A 261 29.76 -8.56 13.37
C PHE A 261 29.32 -7.74 12.15
N THR A 262 28.72 -8.42 11.18
CA THR A 262 28.07 -7.83 10.00
C THR A 262 26.59 -8.26 9.91
N TRP A 263 25.73 -7.36 9.41
CA TRP A 263 24.28 -7.56 9.28
C TRP A 263 23.89 -8.51 8.15
#